data_AF-A0A822FF43-F1
#
_entry.id   AF-A0A822FF43-F1
#
_cell.length_a   1.000
_cell.length_b   1.000
_cell.length_c   1.000
_cell.angle_alpha   90.00
_cell.angle_beta   90.00
_cell.angle_gamma   90.00
#
_symmetry.space_group_name_H-M   'P 1'
#
loop_
_entity.id
_entity.type
_entity.pdbx_description
1 polymer ?
#
loop_
_entity_poly.entity_id
_entity_poly.type
_entity_poly.pdbx_seq_one_letter_code
_entity_poly.pdbx_strand_id
1 'polypeptide(L)' 'MTEAGITSKLCLLSNGLSWKDSMIIDKDGEIVKTVWKLWNWETIFLNLRNQYCKNEEDNEWESMNDESPCI' A
#
# COMPACT_ATOMS: atom_id res chain seq x y z
N MET A 1 -4.64 -11.49 22.03
CA MET A 1 -3.35 -12.11 21.66
C MET A 1 -2.67 -12.69 22.89
N THR A 2 -2.26 -11.86 23.85
CA THR A 2 -1.59 -12.31 25.09
C THR A 2 -2.40 -13.34 25.90
N GLU A 3 -3.70 -13.08 26.15
CA GLU A 3 -4.56 -14.02 26.88
C GLU A 3 -4.77 -15.36 26.15
N ALA A 4 -4.62 -15.37 24.83
CA ALA A 4 -4.67 -16.58 24.01
C ALA A 4 -3.30 -17.29 23.92
N GLY A 5 -2.28 -16.82 24.65
CA GLY A 5 -0.91 -17.36 24.60
C GLY A 5 -0.17 -17.07 23.29
N ILE A 6 -0.66 -16.14 22.46
CA ILE A 6 -0.06 -15.82 21.17
C ILE A 6 1.01 -14.75 21.38
N THR A 7 2.27 -15.07 21.07
CA THR A 7 3.36 -14.10 21.04
C THR A 7 3.11 -13.09 19.93
N SER A 8 3.09 -11.82 20.27
CA SER A 8 2.77 -10.74 19.33
C SER A 8 3.63 -9.51 19.58
N LYS A 9 3.96 -8.78 18.51
CA LYS A 9 4.70 -7.51 18.55
C LYS A 9 3.84 -6.41 17.96
N LEU A 10 3.70 -5.29 18.68
CA LEU A 10 3.06 -4.10 18.14
C LEU A 10 4.04 -3.39 17.19
N CYS A 11 3.63 -3.21 15.94
CA CYS A 11 4.37 -2.44 14.94
C CYS A 11 3.58 -1.16 14.62
N LEU A 12 4.22 0.00 14.78
CA LEU A 12 3.61 1.28 14.45
C LEU A 12 4.01 1.68 13.03
N LEU A 13 3.01 1.86 12.17
CA LEU A 13 3.23 2.09 10.73
C LEU A 13 4.12 0.97 10.15
N SER A 14 5.04 1.30 9.24
CA SER A 14 6.05 0.39 8.70
C SER A 14 7.37 0.41 9.48
N ASN A 15 7.44 1.10 10.63
CA ASN A 15 8.69 1.23 11.37
C ASN A 15 9.12 -0.11 11.94
N GLY A 16 10.35 -0.52 11.61
CA GLY A 16 10.91 -1.79 12.07
C GLY A 16 10.48 -2.99 11.24
N LEU A 17 9.88 -2.79 10.06
CA LEU A 17 9.70 -3.82 9.05
C LEU A 17 10.67 -3.57 7.88
N SER A 18 11.33 -4.60 7.40
CA SER A 18 12.24 -4.51 6.25
C SER A 18 12.19 -5.75 5.39
N TRP A 19 12.65 -5.63 4.15
CA TRP A 19 12.79 -6.77 3.24
C TRP A 19 14.14 -7.45 3.41
N LYS A 20 14.14 -8.78 3.49
CA LYS A 20 15.33 -9.62 3.44
C LYS A 20 14.98 -10.91 2.70
N ASP A 21 15.74 -11.24 1.65
CA ASP A 21 15.56 -12.47 0.86
C ASP A 21 14.11 -12.71 0.40
N SER A 22 13.46 -11.65 -0.12
CA SER A 22 12.04 -11.66 -0.54
C SER A 22 11.02 -11.95 0.57
N MET A 23 11.43 -11.86 1.83
CA MET A 23 10.58 -11.98 3.01
C MET A 23 10.56 -10.66 3.78
N ILE A 24 9.47 -10.40 4.51
CA ILE A 24 9.40 -9.30 5.46
C ILE A 24 9.95 -9.79 6.80
N ILE A 25 10.94 -9.09 7.33
CA ILE A 25 11.50 -9.30 8.67
C ILE A 25 11.19 -8.12 9.58
N ASP A 26 11.08 -8.39 10.88
CA ASP A 26 11.01 -7.35 11.90
C ASP A 26 12.40 -6.87 12.36
N LYS A 27 12.43 -5.87 13.25
CA LYS A 27 13.66 -5.27 13.78
C LYS A 27 14.59 -6.22 14.54
N ASP A 28 14.08 -7.36 15.00
CA ASP A 28 14.86 -8.38 15.72
C ASP A 28 15.35 -9.47 14.73
N GLY A 29 15.03 -9.34 13.44
CA GLY A 29 15.45 -10.27 12.39
C GLY A 29 14.47 -11.43 12.15
N GLU A 30 13.33 -11.44 12.83
CA GLU A 30 12.34 -12.51 12.74
C GLU A 30 11.44 -12.35 11.51
N ILE A 31 11.16 -13.46 10.82
CA ILE A 31 10.28 -13.45 9.64
C ILE A 31 8.83 -13.24 10.07
N VAL A 32 8.18 -12.25 9.47
CA VAL A 32 6.77 -11.95 9.67
C VAL A 32 5.91 -12.95 8.90
N LYS A 33 5.18 -13.81 9.63
CA LYS A 33 4.31 -14.86 9.06
C LYS A 33 2.83 -14.48 9.08
N THR A 34 2.41 -13.73 10.10
CA THR A 34 1.01 -13.39 10.35
C THR A 34 0.91 -11.94 10.79
N VAL A 35 -0.06 -11.21 10.23
CA VAL A 35 -0.32 -9.81 10.57
C VAL A 35 -1.78 -9.66 10.97
N TRP A 36 -2.00 -9.12 12.17
CA TRP A 36 -3.27 -8.53 12.54
C TRP A 36 -3.15 -7.01 12.36
N LYS A 37 -4.06 -6.41 11.58
CA LYS A 37 -3.95 -5.01 11.16
C LYS A 37 -5.18 -4.20 11.51
N LEU A 38 -4.95 -2.92 11.76
CA LEU A 38 -6.00 -1.89 11.85
C LEU A 38 -6.18 -1.12 10.54
N TRP A 39 -5.24 -1.24 9.58
CA TRP A 39 -5.30 -0.53 8.31
C TRP A 39 -6.37 -1.13 7.40
N ASN A 40 -7.08 -0.29 6.65
CA ASN A 40 -8.08 -0.71 5.69
C ASN A 40 -7.42 -1.24 4.41
N TRP A 41 -8.06 -2.24 3.79
CA TRP A 41 -7.55 -2.80 2.54
C TRP A 41 -7.67 -1.81 1.38
N GLU A 42 -8.71 -0.98 1.40
CA GLU A 42 -8.97 0.08 0.43
C GLU A 42 -7.79 1.05 0.32
N THR A 43 -7.16 1.41 1.45
CA THR A 43 -5.96 2.26 1.47
C THR A 43 -4.80 1.61 0.71
N ILE A 44 -4.62 0.30 0.85
CA ILE A 44 -3.56 -0.44 0.17
C ILE A 44 -3.84 -0.53 -1.33
N PHE A 45 -5.06 -0.88 -1.73
CA PHE A 45 -5.43 -0.97 -3.14
C PHE A 45 -5.37 0.38 -3.85
N LEU A 46 -5.78 1.46 -3.18
CA LEU A 46 -5.64 2.81 -3.72
C LEU A 46 -4.18 3.16 -3.95
N ASN A 47 -3.30 2.81 -3.01
CA ASN A 47 -1.86 3.04 -3.14
C ASN A 47 -1.29 2.22 -4.31
N LEU A 48 -1.62 0.94 -4.42
CA LEU A 48 -1.20 0.10 -5.54
C LEU A 48 -1.69 0.66 -6.88
N ARG A 49 -2.99 1.00 -7.00
CA ARG A 49 -3.54 1.64 -8.20
C ARG A 49 -2.76 2.91 -8.55
N ASN A 50 -2.51 3.77 -7.57
CA ASN A 50 -1.75 5.00 -7.81
C ASN A 50 -0.29 4.73 -8.19
N GLN A 51 0.32 3.63 -7.77
CA GLN A 51 1.69 3.26 -8.16
C GLN A 51 1.74 2.67 -9.57
N TYR A 52 0.76 1.88 -9.97
CA TYR A 52 0.78 1.14 -11.24
C TYR A 52 0.00 1.82 -12.38
N CYS A 53 -1.00 2.63 -12.08
CA CYS A 53 -1.88 3.27 -13.06
C CYS A 53 -1.57 4.76 -13.28
N LYS A 54 -0.67 5.38 -12.51
CA LYS A 54 -0.23 6.77 -12.74
C LYS A 54 0.65 6.95 -13.99
N ASN A 55 0.90 5.90 -14.76
CA ASN A 55 1.71 5.97 -15.98
C ASN A 55 0.88 6.14 -17.26
N GLU A 56 -0.46 6.28 -17.19
CA GLU A 56 -1.32 6.39 -18.38
C GLU A 56 -2.06 7.73 -18.53
N GLU A 57 -1.90 8.69 -17.62
CA GLU A 57 -2.67 9.96 -17.67
C GLU A 57 -1.80 11.24 -17.65
N ASP A 58 -0.62 11.21 -18.28
CA ASP A 58 0.09 12.45 -18.70
C ASP A 58 0.02 12.67 -20.22
N ASN A 59 -0.91 12.02 -20.95
CA ASN A 59 -1.00 12.14 -22.41
C ASN A 59 -2.41 12.28 -23.02
N GLU A 60 -3.51 12.46 -22.28
CA GLU A 60 -4.85 12.48 -22.93
C GLU A 60 -5.91 13.39 -22.28
N TRP A 61 -5.52 14.57 -21.73
CA TRP A 61 -6.52 15.57 -21.29
C TRP A 61 -6.30 17.02 -21.79
N GLU A 62 -5.34 17.27 -22.69
CA GLU A 62 -5.19 18.61 -23.31
C GLU A 62 -5.91 18.79 -24.67
N SER A 63 -6.60 17.77 -25.22
CA SER A 63 -7.24 17.91 -26.55
C SER A 63 -8.78 18.03 -26.56
N MET A 64 -9.45 18.26 -25.43
CA MET A 64 -10.91 18.53 -25.41
C MET A 64 -11.26 20.01 -25.26
N ASN A 65 -10.40 20.92 -25.76
CA ASN A 65 -10.71 22.33 -25.93
C ASN A 65 -10.89 22.74 -27.40
N ASP A 66 -11.26 21.81 -28.29
CA ASP A 66 -11.62 22.15 -29.66
C ASP A 66 -13.14 22.32 -29.79
N GLU A 67 -13.54 23.59 -29.74
CA GLU A 67 -14.67 24.23 -30.40
C GLU A 67 -15.91 23.36 -30.71
N SER A 68 -16.97 23.50 -29.89
CA SER A 68 -18.34 23.33 -30.40
C SER A 68 -18.92 24.72 -30.66
N PRO A 69 -19.15 25.12 -31.92
CA PRO A 69 -19.89 26.34 -32.21
C PRO A 69 -21.35 26.09 -31.84
N CYS A 70 -21.87 26.89 -30.93
CA CYS A 70 -23.30 26.96 -30.69
C CYS A 70 -24.01 27.29 -32.03
N ILE A 71 -24.89 26.40 -32.50
CA ILE A 71 -25.95 26.70 -33.46
C ILE A 71 -27.27 26.72 -32.69
#